data_AF-A0A098LAL4-F1
#
_entry.id   AF-A0A098LAL4-F1
#
_cell.length_a   1.000
_cell.length_b   1.000
_cell.length_c   1.000
_cell.angle_alpha   90.00
_cell.angle_beta   90.00
_cell.angle_gamma   90.00
#
_symmetry.space_group_name_H-M   'P 1'
#
loop_
_entity.id
_entity.type
_entity.pdbx_description
1 polymer ?
#
loop_
_entity_poly.entity_id
_entity_poly.type
_entity_poly.pdbx_seq_one_letter_code
_entity_poly.pdbx_strand_id
1 'polypeptide(L)'
;MAHKQKRLRIFAGPNGSGKSSLFHDFSNRVDFNVGYFLNADNVEKEPREKGFINLSELNLKVDKKSFQDFSKSSTLKKKAKKEGYKIDIKYIDNILVNQSKETNSYEAAFVTAFIRQEFIKSGVSYSFETVMSHPSKLEDIIWANKAGYKTYLYYISTESPIVNIDRIDNRVGKGGHYVGEDKINSRYIASLDLLFQAIKLVRRAYIFDNSGREYKLVAEFFKGEMKYHDKKFPAWFLKNVIEKQEE
;
A
#
# COMPACT_ATOMS: atom_id res chain seq x y z
N MET A 1 -12.98 -17.20 24.40
CA MET A 1 -12.23 -15.93 24.28
C MET A 1 -12.69 -15.23 23.01
N ALA A 2 -13.08 -13.96 23.06
CA ALA A 2 -13.42 -13.22 21.84
C ALA A 2 -12.16 -13.14 20.95
N HIS A 3 -12.19 -13.73 19.75
CA HIS A 3 -11.08 -13.58 18.81
C HIS A 3 -10.86 -12.09 18.54
N LYS A 4 -9.65 -11.58 18.85
CA LYS A 4 -9.26 -10.21 18.56
C LYS A 4 -9.48 -9.95 17.07
N GLN A 5 -10.36 -9.02 16.75
CA GLN A 5 -10.76 -8.74 15.36
C GLN A 5 -9.54 -8.34 14.51
N LYS A 6 -9.23 -9.14 13.48
CA LYS A 6 -8.17 -8.86 12.51
C LYS A 6 -8.55 -7.67 11.63
N ARG A 7 -7.65 -6.71 11.44
CA ARG A 7 -7.86 -5.52 10.62
C ARG A 7 -6.72 -5.32 9.63
N LEU A 8 -7.07 -4.99 8.39
CA LEU A 8 -6.14 -4.56 7.36
C LEU A 8 -6.51 -3.12 6.98
N ARG A 9 -5.56 -2.19 7.09
CA ARG A 9 -5.76 -0.79 6.70
C ARG A 9 -4.82 -0.42 5.57
N ILE A 10 -5.38 0.12 4.49
CA ILE A 10 -4.64 0.41 3.26
C ILE A 10 -4.69 1.90 3.05
N PHE A 11 -3.55 2.56 3.09
CA PHE A 11 -3.41 3.97 2.75
C PHE A 11 -2.96 4.06 1.29
N ALA A 12 -3.89 4.43 0.42
CA ALA A 12 -3.74 4.31 -1.03
C ALA A 12 -3.90 5.65 -1.75
N GLY A 13 -3.31 5.75 -2.94
CA GLY A 13 -3.39 6.96 -3.76
C GLY A 13 -2.11 7.24 -4.58
N PRO A 14 -2.19 8.07 -5.63
CA PRO A 14 -1.06 8.40 -6.50
C PRO A 14 0.17 8.91 -5.75
N ASN A 15 1.37 8.85 -6.34
CA ASN A 15 2.55 9.54 -5.78
C ASN A 15 2.22 11.04 -5.57
N GLY A 16 2.72 11.68 -4.51
CA GLY A 16 2.46 13.11 -4.23
C GLY A 16 1.09 13.47 -3.62
N SER A 17 0.15 12.52 -3.56
CA SER A 17 -1.24 12.78 -3.10
C SER A 17 -1.41 13.11 -1.60
N GLY A 18 -0.41 12.84 -0.76
CA GLY A 18 -0.50 13.08 0.69
C GLY A 18 -0.80 11.85 1.56
N LYS A 19 -0.67 10.62 1.02
CA LYS A 19 -0.84 9.35 1.77
C LYS A 19 -0.13 9.33 3.13
N SER A 20 1.15 9.73 3.18
CA SER A 20 1.94 9.64 4.40
C SER A 20 1.50 10.66 5.45
N SER A 21 1.07 11.85 5.03
CA SER A 21 0.43 12.83 5.93
C SER A 21 -0.90 12.28 6.47
N LEU A 22 -1.73 11.71 5.60
CA LEU A 22 -2.98 11.06 6.02
C LEU A 22 -2.71 9.91 7.01
N PHE A 23 -1.71 9.06 6.74
CA PHE A 23 -1.33 8.00 7.66
C PHE A 23 -0.93 8.56 9.03
N HIS A 24 -0.05 9.55 9.08
CA HIS A 24 0.41 10.19 10.31
C HIS A 24 -0.75 10.78 11.12
N ASP A 25 -1.66 11.50 10.46
CA ASP A 25 -2.82 12.13 11.12
C ASP A 25 -3.81 11.11 11.71
N PHE A 26 -3.90 9.92 11.12
CA PHE A 26 -4.71 8.84 11.64
C PHE A 26 -3.96 8.02 12.70
N SER A 27 -2.66 7.76 12.52
CA SER A 27 -1.86 6.95 13.46
C SER A 27 -1.72 7.60 14.83
N ASN A 28 -1.80 8.93 14.90
CA ASN A 28 -1.72 9.68 16.15
C ASN A 28 -3.03 9.72 16.95
N ARG A 29 -4.13 9.17 16.41
CA ARG A 29 -5.42 9.16 17.11
C ARG A 29 -5.50 7.99 18.07
N VAL A 30 -5.94 8.26 19.30
CA VAL A 30 -6.04 7.27 20.39
C VAL A 30 -6.98 6.10 20.03
N ASP A 31 -8.01 6.36 19.23
CA ASP A 31 -9.00 5.38 18.79
C ASP A 31 -8.59 4.60 17.51
N PHE A 32 -7.40 4.88 16.97
CA PHE A 32 -6.97 4.33 15.70
C PHE A 32 -5.83 3.32 15.84
N ASN A 33 -6.19 2.05 15.96
CA ASN A 33 -5.19 0.97 15.93
C ASN A 33 -4.69 0.71 14.49
N VAL A 34 -3.43 1.07 14.22
CA VAL A 34 -2.71 0.84 12.95
C VAL A 34 -2.24 -0.61 12.75
N GLY A 35 -2.15 -1.42 13.80
CA GLY A 35 -1.45 -2.70 13.77
C GLY A 35 0.04 -2.51 13.47
N TYR A 36 0.67 -3.50 12.84
CA TYR A 36 2.01 -3.32 12.28
C TYR A 36 1.95 -2.43 11.04
N PHE A 37 2.77 -1.38 10.96
CA PHE A 37 2.86 -0.57 9.77
C PHE A 37 3.98 -1.07 8.86
N LEU A 38 3.62 -1.55 7.67
CA LEU A 38 4.55 -2.06 6.66
C LEU A 38 4.75 -1.02 5.56
N ASN A 39 5.77 -0.17 5.72
CA ASN A 39 6.18 0.78 4.69
C ASN A 39 7.24 0.16 3.79
N ALA A 40 7.01 0.20 2.47
CA ALA A 40 7.99 -0.29 1.49
C ALA A 40 9.34 0.45 1.60
N ASP A 41 9.32 1.74 1.92
CA ASP A 41 10.56 2.53 2.10
C ASP A 41 11.34 2.08 3.35
N ASN A 42 10.63 1.69 4.43
CA ASN A 42 11.28 1.16 5.63
C ASN A 42 11.85 -0.25 5.38
N VAL A 43 11.10 -1.09 4.65
CA VAL A 43 11.54 -2.42 4.22
C VAL A 43 12.68 -2.34 3.20
N GLU A 44 12.84 -1.23 2.48
CA GLU A 44 14.01 -0.99 1.64
C GLU A 44 15.24 -0.56 2.46
N LYS A 45 15.05 0.29 3.48
CA LYS A 45 16.13 0.79 4.33
C LYS A 45 16.71 -0.29 5.24
N GLU A 46 15.87 -1.13 5.86
CA GLU A 46 16.36 -2.11 6.84
C GLU A 46 17.38 -3.11 6.27
N PRO A 47 17.16 -3.76 5.12
CA PRO A 47 18.18 -4.59 4.48
C PRO A 47 19.40 -3.80 4.02
N ARG A 48 19.25 -2.51 3.68
CA ARG A 48 20.39 -1.66 3.26
C ARG A 48 21.30 -1.35 4.46
N GLU A 49 20.70 -1.07 5.61
CA GLU A 49 21.42 -0.66 6.82
C GLU A 49 21.92 -1.86 7.64
N LYS A 50 21.07 -2.89 7.80
CA LYS A 50 21.34 -4.05 8.66
C LYS A 50 21.77 -5.29 7.88
N GLY A 51 21.46 -5.39 6.59
CA GLY A 51 21.67 -6.59 5.77
C GLY A 51 20.60 -7.68 5.94
N PHE A 52 19.66 -7.50 6.88
CA PHE A 52 18.64 -8.51 7.18
C PHE A 52 17.35 -7.90 7.73
N ILE A 53 16.27 -8.70 7.70
CA ILE A 53 14.98 -8.44 8.36
C ILE A 53 14.65 -9.64 9.24
N ASN A 54 14.47 -9.41 10.54
CA ASN A 54 14.08 -10.41 11.50
C ASN A 54 12.54 -10.48 11.59
N LEU A 55 11.93 -11.57 11.11
CA LEU A 55 10.47 -11.69 11.07
C LEU A 55 9.85 -11.79 12.46
N SER A 56 10.64 -12.18 13.46
CA SER A 56 10.18 -12.26 14.86
C SER A 56 9.80 -10.88 15.42
N GLU A 57 10.46 -9.81 14.95
CA GLU A 57 10.14 -8.41 15.33
C GLU A 57 8.74 -7.98 14.82
N LEU A 58 8.26 -8.65 13.77
CA LEU A 58 6.93 -8.47 13.20
C LEU A 58 5.89 -9.44 13.81
N ASN A 59 6.26 -10.16 14.87
CA ASN A 59 5.46 -11.24 15.46
C ASN A 59 5.05 -12.31 14.42
N LEU A 60 5.96 -12.61 13.50
CA LEU A 60 5.82 -13.66 12.51
C LEU A 60 6.76 -14.81 12.86
N LYS A 61 6.23 -16.03 12.80
CA LYS A 61 7.00 -17.26 12.84
C LYS A 61 6.76 -18.01 11.54
N VAL A 62 7.69 -17.88 10.62
CA VAL A 62 7.56 -18.42 9.27
C VAL A 62 8.52 -19.58 9.10
N ASP A 63 8.09 -20.66 8.48
CA ASP A 63 8.97 -21.78 8.14
C ASP A 63 9.66 -21.59 6.78
N LYS A 64 10.75 -22.33 6.57
CA LYS A 64 11.54 -22.28 5.34
C LYS A 64 10.70 -22.65 4.10
N LYS A 65 9.73 -23.55 4.25
CA LYS A 65 8.88 -24.03 3.15
C LYS A 65 7.97 -22.92 2.63
N SER A 66 7.35 -22.16 3.54
CA SER A 66 6.49 -21.02 3.24
C SER A 66 7.23 -19.95 2.44
N PHE A 67 8.48 -19.65 2.84
CA PHE A 67 9.33 -18.76 2.04
C PHE A 67 9.64 -19.35 0.66
N GLN A 68 10.03 -20.63 0.57
CA GLN A 68 10.34 -21.28 -0.71
C GLN A 68 9.16 -21.29 -1.67
N ASP A 69 7.95 -21.58 -1.19
CA ASP A 69 6.73 -21.64 -1.99
C ASP A 69 6.33 -20.24 -2.51
N PHE A 70 6.41 -19.22 -1.66
CA PHE A 70 6.25 -17.83 -2.10
C PHE A 70 7.32 -17.45 -3.15
N SER A 71 8.57 -17.78 -2.86
CA SER A 71 9.73 -17.44 -3.68
C SER A 71 9.70 -18.08 -5.07
N LYS A 72 9.04 -19.24 -5.21
CA LYS A 72 8.77 -19.92 -6.49
C LYS A 72 7.57 -19.34 -7.24
N SER A 73 6.50 -18.99 -6.54
CA SER A 73 5.25 -18.48 -7.14
C SER A 73 5.31 -16.99 -7.50
N SER A 74 6.21 -16.22 -6.88
CA SER A 74 6.33 -14.78 -7.09
C SER A 74 6.75 -14.40 -8.51
N THR A 75 5.94 -13.58 -9.16
CA THR A 75 6.22 -13.00 -10.49
C THR A 75 7.29 -11.89 -10.44
N LEU A 76 7.57 -11.33 -9.25
CA LEU A 76 8.54 -10.24 -9.07
C LEU A 76 9.95 -10.64 -9.49
N LYS A 77 10.35 -11.91 -9.30
CA LYS A 77 11.66 -12.40 -9.76
C LYS A 77 11.80 -12.40 -11.27
N LYS A 78 10.74 -12.80 -11.99
CA LYS A 78 10.71 -12.77 -13.45
C LYS A 78 10.78 -11.33 -13.95
N LYS A 79 10.02 -10.43 -13.32
CA LYS A 79 10.02 -9.00 -13.65
C LYS A 79 11.38 -8.35 -13.40
N ALA A 80 11.96 -8.53 -12.22
CA ALA A 80 13.28 -8.00 -11.88
C ALA A 80 14.33 -8.44 -12.90
N LYS A 81 14.38 -9.74 -13.22
CA LYS A 81 15.32 -10.29 -14.20
C LYS A 81 15.17 -9.65 -15.59
N LYS A 82 13.93 -9.43 -16.05
CA LYS A 82 13.66 -8.78 -17.35
C LYS A 82 14.19 -7.34 -17.40
N GLU A 83 14.18 -6.65 -16.27
CA GLU A 83 14.65 -5.26 -16.13
C GLU A 83 16.12 -5.17 -15.67
N GLY A 84 16.88 -6.28 -15.70
CA GLY A 84 18.31 -6.30 -15.37
C GLY A 84 18.61 -6.35 -13.86
N TYR A 85 17.61 -6.54 -13.00
CA TYR A 85 17.77 -6.65 -11.55
C TYR A 85 17.74 -8.10 -11.07
N LYS A 86 18.43 -8.38 -9.95
CA LYS A 86 18.39 -9.64 -9.23
C LYS A 86 17.67 -9.45 -7.90
N ILE A 87 16.86 -10.44 -7.49
CA ILE A 87 16.35 -10.54 -6.12
C ILE A 87 17.14 -11.66 -5.43
N ASP A 88 18.00 -11.32 -4.47
CA ASP A 88 18.90 -12.26 -3.78
C ASP A 88 18.64 -12.34 -2.27
N ILE A 89 17.39 -12.59 -1.94
CA ILE A 89 16.93 -12.77 -0.56
C ILE A 89 16.99 -14.25 -0.17
N LYS A 90 17.71 -14.55 0.90
CA LYS A 90 17.72 -15.88 1.54
C LYS A 90 16.97 -15.88 2.85
N TYR A 91 16.37 -17.02 3.16
CA TYR A 91 15.76 -17.29 4.46
C TYR A 91 16.72 -18.12 5.32
N ILE A 92 17.00 -17.66 6.54
CA ILE A 92 17.81 -18.34 7.56
C ILE A 92 17.10 -18.16 8.90
N ASP A 93 16.60 -19.23 9.52
CA ASP A 93 16.02 -19.21 10.88
C ASP A 93 15.12 -18.01 11.20
N ASN A 94 14.06 -17.81 10.40
CA ASN A 94 13.09 -16.72 10.53
C ASN A 94 13.65 -15.31 10.20
N ILE A 95 14.82 -15.24 9.57
CA ILE A 95 15.46 -14.02 9.11
C ILE A 95 15.54 -14.02 7.58
N LEU A 96 15.23 -12.88 6.96
CA LEU A 96 15.44 -12.63 5.54
C LEU A 96 16.74 -11.85 5.36
N VAL A 97 17.73 -12.46 4.74
CA VAL A 97 19.06 -11.86 4.54
C VAL A 97 19.20 -11.43 3.08
N ASN A 98 19.58 -10.17 2.86
CA ASN A 98 20.03 -9.73 1.55
C ASN A 98 21.48 -10.15 1.36
N GLN A 99 21.76 -10.94 0.34
CA GLN A 99 23.13 -11.39 0.04
C GLN A 99 23.95 -10.32 -0.70
N SER A 100 23.27 -9.36 -1.34
CA SER A 100 23.91 -8.27 -2.06
C SER A 100 24.18 -7.11 -1.10
N LYS A 101 25.33 -6.45 -1.25
CA LYS A 101 25.58 -5.15 -0.62
C LYS A 101 24.75 -4.03 -1.26
N GLU A 102 24.28 -4.24 -2.49
CA GLU A 102 23.43 -3.31 -3.22
C GLU A 102 21.98 -3.80 -3.19
N THR A 103 21.14 -3.15 -2.37
CA THR A 103 19.68 -3.33 -2.37
C THR A 103 19.05 -2.66 -3.57
N ASN A 104 18.07 -3.31 -4.21
CA ASN A 104 17.22 -2.67 -5.21
C ASN A 104 15.73 -2.67 -4.81
N SER A 105 14.94 -1.80 -5.47
CA SER A 105 13.51 -1.67 -5.18
C SER A 105 12.69 -2.95 -5.43
N TYR A 106 13.18 -3.88 -6.26
CA TYR A 106 12.54 -5.17 -6.47
C TYR A 106 12.67 -6.11 -5.27
N GLU A 107 13.80 -6.08 -4.56
CA GLU A 107 13.99 -6.82 -3.32
C GLU A 107 13.07 -6.32 -2.22
N ALA A 108 13.00 -5.00 -2.04
CA ALA A 108 12.07 -4.39 -1.08
C ALA A 108 10.61 -4.76 -1.42
N ALA A 109 10.22 -4.71 -2.69
CA ALA A 109 8.89 -5.12 -3.13
C ALA A 109 8.62 -6.62 -2.89
N PHE A 110 9.61 -7.48 -3.12
CA PHE A 110 9.52 -8.93 -2.89
C PHE A 110 9.35 -9.26 -1.41
N VAL A 111 10.19 -8.68 -0.54
CA VAL A 111 10.10 -8.88 0.90
C VAL A 111 8.80 -8.31 1.47
N THR A 112 8.41 -7.11 1.05
CA THR A 112 7.13 -6.51 1.46
C THR A 112 5.95 -7.39 1.07
N ALA A 113 5.94 -7.95 -0.15
CA ALA A 113 4.88 -8.84 -0.60
C ALA A 113 4.83 -10.14 0.20
N PHE A 114 6.00 -10.72 0.54
CA PHE A 114 6.07 -11.89 1.40
C PHE A 114 5.52 -11.61 2.80
N ILE A 115 5.98 -10.54 3.46
CA ILE A 115 5.53 -10.16 4.80
C ILE A 115 4.02 -9.94 4.85
N ARG A 116 3.42 -9.28 3.83
CA ARG A 116 1.95 -9.12 3.77
C ARG A 116 1.22 -10.46 3.72
N GLN A 117 1.70 -11.41 2.93
CA GLN A 117 1.08 -12.74 2.88
C GLN A 117 1.18 -13.45 4.23
N GLU A 118 2.32 -13.36 4.90
CA GLU A 118 2.52 -13.97 6.21
C GLU A 118 1.70 -13.30 7.32
N PHE A 119 1.49 -11.98 7.25
CA PHE A 119 0.54 -11.29 8.13
C PHE A 119 -0.87 -11.84 7.96
N ILE A 120 -1.35 -11.95 6.71
CA ILE A 120 -2.69 -12.48 6.41
C ILE A 120 -2.85 -13.91 6.96
N LYS A 121 -1.85 -14.78 6.71
CA LYS A 121 -1.86 -16.17 7.21
C LYS A 121 -1.87 -16.23 8.75
N SER A 122 -1.06 -15.39 9.38
CA SER A 122 -0.90 -15.37 10.86
C SER A 122 -2.02 -14.61 11.58
N GLY A 123 -2.93 -13.97 10.85
CA GLY A 123 -4.02 -13.19 11.44
C GLY A 123 -3.56 -11.91 12.14
N VAL A 124 -2.35 -11.43 11.85
CA VAL A 124 -1.78 -10.21 12.42
C VAL A 124 -2.46 -9.00 11.78
N SER A 125 -2.91 -8.04 12.61
CA SER A 125 -3.47 -6.79 12.09
C SER A 125 -2.35 -5.86 11.64
N TYR A 126 -2.49 -5.27 10.47
CA TYR A 126 -1.45 -4.45 9.87
C TYR A 126 -2.03 -3.34 8.99
N SER A 127 -1.19 -2.37 8.70
CA SER A 127 -1.43 -1.27 7.77
C SER A 127 -0.27 -1.11 6.81
N PHE A 128 -0.52 -0.59 5.62
CA PHE A 128 0.54 -0.27 4.67
C PHE A 128 0.14 0.86 3.73
N GLU A 129 1.14 1.54 3.20
CA GLU A 129 0.98 2.52 2.13
C GLU A 129 1.19 1.87 0.76
N THR A 130 0.41 2.30 -0.23
CA THR A 130 0.60 1.87 -1.61
C THR A 130 0.14 2.92 -2.59
N VAL A 131 0.78 2.97 -3.75
CA VAL A 131 0.26 3.75 -4.89
C VAL A 131 -1.03 3.12 -5.42
N MET A 132 -1.24 1.82 -5.21
CA MET A 132 -2.37 1.06 -5.74
C MET A 132 -2.47 1.10 -7.27
N SER A 133 -1.34 1.17 -7.98
CA SER A 133 -1.28 1.24 -9.44
C SER A 133 -1.10 -0.13 -10.13
N HIS A 134 -1.41 -1.22 -9.45
CA HIS A 134 -1.26 -2.57 -9.99
C HIS A 134 -2.33 -3.52 -9.42
N PRO A 135 -2.96 -4.41 -10.22
CA PRO A 135 -4.05 -5.29 -9.78
C PRO A 135 -3.73 -6.18 -8.57
N SER A 136 -2.45 -6.52 -8.37
CA SER A 136 -2.01 -7.28 -7.18
C SER A 136 -2.31 -6.60 -5.84
N LYS A 137 -2.72 -5.32 -5.81
CA LYS A 137 -3.20 -4.67 -4.58
C LYS A 137 -4.66 -5.01 -4.29
N LEU A 138 -5.46 -5.28 -5.33
CA LEU A 138 -6.81 -5.83 -5.17
C LEU A 138 -6.74 -7.27 -4.65
N GLU A 139 -5.78 -8.05 -5.13
CA GLU A 139 -5.51 -9.43 -4.65
C GLU A 139 -5.22 -9.47 -3.14
N ASP A 140 -4.43 -8.53 -2.62
CA ASP A 140 -4.17 -8.43 -1.17
C ASP A 140 -5.48 -8.24 -0.37
N ILE A 141 -6.41 -7.41 -0.88
CA ILE A 141 -7.73 -7.18 -0.25
C ILE A 141 -8.56 -8.48 -0.29
N ILE A 142 -8.60 -9.15 -1.44
CA ILE A 142 -9.34 -10.40 -1.64
C ILE A 142 -8.82 -11.48 -0.67
N TRP A 143 -7.51 -11.64 -0.56
CA TRP A 143 -6.92 -12.62 0.36
C TRP A 143 -7.18 -12.28 1.83
N ALA A 144 -7.08 -11.00 2.21
CA ALA A 144 -7.40 -10.56 3.55
C ALA A 144 -8.88 -10.82 3.91
N ASN A 145 -9.81 -10.53 2.99
CA ASN A 145 -11.24 -10.82 3.17
C ASN A 145 -11.48 -12.32 3.36
N LYS A 146 -10.86 -13.17 2.52
CA LYS A 146 -10.94 -14.64 2.66
C LYS A 146 -10.39 -15.14 4.00
N ALA A 147 -9.39 -14.46 4.56
CA ALA A 147 -8.82 -14.75 5.89
C ALA A 147 -9.60 -14.14 7.07
N GLY A 148 -10.75 -13.50 6.81
CA GLY A 148 -11.65 -12.94 7.82
C GLY A 148 -11.23 -11.56 8.36
N TYR A 149 -10.43 -10.80 7.61
CA TYR A 149 -10.06 -9.44 8.00
C TYR A 149 -11.22 -8.46 7.80
N LYS A 150 -11.30 -7.46 8.69
CA LYS A 150 -11.99 -6.20 8.37
C LYS A 150 -11.03 -5.31 7.61
N THR A 151 -11.30 -5.12 6.32
CA THR A 151 -10.49 -4.31 5.39
C THR A 151 -10.98 -2.87 5.35
N TYR A 152 -10.04 -1.93 5.43
CA TYR A 152 -10.28 -0.50 5.42
C TYR A 152 -9.40 0.15 4.35
N LEU A 153 -10.01 0.91 3.45
CA LEU A 153 -9.31 1.73 2.46
C LEU A 153 -9.34 3.20 2.89
N TYR A 154 -8.19 3.85 2.92
CA TYR A 154 -8.01 5.28 3.07
C TYR A 154 -7.38 5.77 1.77
N TYR A 155 -8.21 6.23 0.83
CA TYR A 155 -7.74 6.64 -0.49
C TYR A 155 -7.65 8.15 -0.56
N ILE A 156 -6.52 8.69 -1.02
CA ILE A 156 -6.31 10.14 -1.16
C ILE A 156 -5.75 10.46 -2.54
N SER A 157 -6.33 11.47 -3.20
CA SER A 157 -5.88 11.95 -4.51
C SER A 157 -5.91 13.47 -4.61
N THR A 158 -5.39 13.99 -5.71
CA THR A 158 -5.42 15.40 -6.10
C THR A 158 -6.20 15.54 -7.41
N GLU A 159 -6.49 16.78 -7.82
CA GLU A 159 -7.22 17.10 -9.05
C GLU A 159 -6.50 16.62 -10.31
N SER A 160 -5.17 16.68 -10.29
CA SER A 160 -4.33 16.30 -11.43
C SER A 160 -2.98 15.73 -10.99
N PRO A 161 -2.29 14.98 -11.88
CA PRO A 161 -0.92 14.55 -11.62
C PRO A 161 0.07 15.72 -11.57
N ILE A 162 -0.23 16.88 -12.18
CA ILE A 162 0.62 18.08 -12.13
C ILE A 162 0.82 18.54 -10.68
N VAL A 163 -0.27 18.61 -9.90
CA VAL A 163 -0.20 18.95 -8.46
C VAL A 163 0.72 17.98 -7.71
N ASN A 164 0.75 16.72 -8.10
CA ASN A 164 1.60 15.71 -7.48
C ASN A 164 3.07 15.86 -7.86
N ILE A 165 3.35 16.23 -9.12
CA ILE A 165 4.70 16.54 -9.61
C ILE A 165 5.26 17.72 -8.81
N ASP A 166 4.53 18.83 -8.73
CA ASP A 166 4.96 20.02 -7.97
C ASP A 166 5.27 19.69 -6.50
N ARG A 167 4.44 18.85 -5.86
CA ARG A 167 4.67 18.40 -4.48
C ARG A 167 5.89 17.52 -4.34
N ILE A 168 6.17 16.68 -5.33
CA ILE A 168 7.34 15.79 -5.34
C ILE A 168 8.61 16.62 -5.53
N ASP A 169 8.60 17.61 -6.41
CA ASP A 169 9.75 18.50 -6.61
C ASP A 169 10.05 19.32 -5.35
N ASN A 170 9.02 19.88 -4.72
CA ASN A 170 9.15 20.59 -3.46
C ASN A 170 9.74 19.74 -2.33
N ARG A 171 9.36 18.45 -2.19
CA ARG A 171 9.95 17.58 -1.16
C ARG A 171 11.35 17.11 -1.56
N VAL A 172 11.65 16.93 -2.84
CA VAL A 172 13.00 16.57 -3.32
C VAL A 172 13.97 17.70 -2.99
N GLY A 173 13.57 18.96 -3.17
CA GLY A 173 14.33 20.12 -2.70
C GLY A 173 14.59 20.15 -1.18
N LYS A 174 13.85 19.35 -0.40
CA LYS A 174 14.02 19.16 1.05
C LYS A 174 14.67 17.82 1.41
N GLY A 175 15.27 17.11 0.46
CA GLY A 175 15.94 15.83 0.68
C GLY A 175 15.04 14.59 0.59
N GLY A 176 13.82 14.74 0.05
CA GLY A 176 12.90 13.62 -0.18
C GLY A 176 13.25 12.76 -1.40
N HIS A 177 12.55 11.62 -1.55
CA HIS A 177 12.76 10.70 -2.68
C HIS A 177 12.16 11.21 -4.00
N TYR A 178 12.98 11.22 -5.05
CA TYR A 178 12.58 11.58 -6.42
C TYR A 178 11.80 10.46 -7.11
N VAL A 179 10.80 10.83 -7.91
CA VAL A 179 10.05 9.93 -8.79
C VAL A 179 9.88 10.64 -10.11
N GLY A 180 10.28 10.01 -11.23
CA GLY A 180 10.15 10.62 -12.55
C GLY A 180 8.71 10.92 -12.95
N GLU A 181 8.50 12.01 -13.68
CA GLU A 181 7.18 12.51 -14.08
C GLU A 181 6.35 11.48 -14.85
N ASP A 182 6.93 10.79 -15.85
CA ASP A 182 6.25 9.72 -16.59
C ASP A 182 5.70 8.62 -15.68
N LYS A 183 6.48 8.31 -14.63
CA LYS A 183 6.10 7.32 -13.63
C LYS A 183 5.00 7.85 -12.71
N ILE A 184 4.99 9.14 -12.39
CA ILE A 184 3.91 9.79 -11.63
C ILE A 184 2.62 9.78 -12.45
N ASN A 185 2.69 10.21 -13.71
CA ASN A 185 1.55 10.27 -14.63
C ASN A 185 0.90 8.90 -14.84
N SER A 186 1.70 7.90 -15.24
CA SER A 186 1.20 6.53 -15.46
C SER A 186 0.59 5.92 -14.20
N ARG A 187 1.21 6.13 -13.03
CA ARG A 187 0.72 5.63 -11.75
C ARG A 187 -0.51 6.35 -11.24
N TYR A 188 -0.65 7.64 -11.54
CA TYR A 188 -1.83 8.42 -11.20
C TYR A 188 -3.07 7.82 -11.85
N ILE A 189 -3.01 7.62 -13.17
CA ILE A 189 -4.08 7.03 -13.96
C ILE A 189 -4.38 5.60 -13.47
N ALA A 190 -3.36 4.74 -13.41
CA ALA A 190 -3.55 3.35 -12.99
C ALA A 190 -4.06 3.20 -11.55
N SER A 191 -3.74 4.11 -10.64
CA SER A 191 -4.26 4.12 -9.27
C SER A 191 -5.76 4.42 -9.25
N LEU A 192 -6.19 5.43 -10.00
CA LEU A 192 -7.58 5.83 -10.12
C LEU A 192 -8.42 4.77 -10.83
N ASP A 193 -7.86 4.11 -11.85
CA ASP A 193 -8.55 3.03 -12.57
C ASP A 193 -8.94 1.85 -11.67
N LEU A 194 -8.10 1.56 -10.68
CA LEU A 194 -8.32 0.48 -9.71
C LEU A 194 -9.18 0.90 -8.50
N LEU A 195 -9.46 2.20 -8.34
CA LEU A 195 -10.13 2.75 -7.16
C LEU A 195 -11.51 2.13 -6.92
N PHE A 196 -12.39 2.19 -7.91
CA PHE A 196 -13.77 1.71 -7.74
C PHE A 196 -13.82 0.20 -7.41
N GLN A 197 -12.95 -0.59 -8.04
CA GLN A 197 -12.80 -2.01 -7.73
C GLN A 197 -12.32 -2.21 -6.28
N ALA A 198 -11.35 -1.43 -5.81
CA ALA A 198 -10.89 -1.48 -4.43
C ALA A 198 -12.00 -1.13 -3.43
N ILE A 199 -12.80 -0.08 -3.71
CA ILE A 199 -13.95 0.33 -2.89
C ILE A 199 -14.92 -0.84 -2.71
N LYS A 200 -15.29 -1.51 -3.81
CA LYS A 200 -16.19 -2.67 -3.81
C LYS A 200 -15.66 -3.86 -3.01
N LEU A 201 -14.34 -4.01 -2.92
CA LEU A 201 -13.71 -5.13 -2.23
C LEU A 201 -13.56 -4.90 -0.72
N VAL A 202 -13.44 -3.66 -0.26
CA VAL A 202 -13.21 -3.39 1.16
C VAL A 202 -14.49 -3.33 1.98
N ARG A 203 -14.38 -3.61 3.28
CA ARG A 203 -15.52 -3.43 4.20
C ARG A 203 -15.88 -1.95 4.37
N ARG A 204 -14.88 -1.08 4.48
CA ARG A 204 -15.04 0.38 4.58
C ARG A 204 -14.02 1.10 3.70
N ALA A 205 -14.45 2.16 3.03
CA ALA A 205 -13.55 3.10 2.36
C ALA A 205 -13.79 4.52 2.84
N TYR A 206 -12.73 5.30 2.94
CA TYR A 206 -12.74 6.74 3.17
C TYR A 206 -11.95 7.38 2.04
N ILE A 207 -12.62 8.25 1.28
CA ILE A 207 -12.08 8.84 0.05
C ILE A 207 -11.84 10.32 0.29
N PHE A 208 -10.60 10.75 0.11
CA PHE A 208 -10.14 12.10 0.40
C PHE A 208 -9.68 12.81 -0.87
N ASP A 209 -10.08 14.06 -1.02
CA ASP A 209 -9.47 14.99 -1.96
C ASP A 209 -8.44 15.85 -1.23
N ASN A 210 -7.27 16.00 -1.82
CA ASN A 210 -6.18 16.80 -1.28
C ASN A 210 -5.70 17.83 -2.29
N SER A 211 -6.62 18.40 -3.06
CA SER A 211 -6.32 19.41 -4.09
C SER A 211 -6.19 20.82 -3.49
N GLY A 212 -6.82 21.05 -2.33
CA GLY A 212 -6.77 22.31 -1.60
C GLY A 212 -5.59 22.43 -0.62
N ARG A 213 -5.73 23.38 0.32
CA ARG A 213 -4.78 23.60 1.42
C ARG A 213 -4.81 22.47 2.46
N GLU A 214 -5.99 21.87 2.65
CA GLU A 214 -6.24 20.76 3.55
C GLU A 214 -7.00 19.68 2.78
N TYR A 215 -6.77 18.41 3.14
CA TYR A 215 -7.55 17.32 2.57
C TYR A 215 -8.97 17.30 3.15
N LYS A 216 -9.93 16.88 2.33
CA LYS A 216 -11.34 16.79 2.70
C LYS A 216 -11.85 15.39 2.45
N LEU A 217 -12.65 14.87 3.38
CA LEU A 217 -13.40 13.63 3.18
C LEU A 217 -14.51 13.90 2.17
N VAL A 218 -14.45 13.24 1.02
CA VAL A 218 -15.40 13.39 -0.08
C VAL A 218 -16.53 12.38 0.04
N ALA A 219 -16.17 11.13 0.33
CA ALA A 219 -17.11 10.03 0.44
C ALA A 219 -16.64 8.95 1.43
N GLU A 220 -17.62 8.27 2.02
CA GLU A 220 -17.44 7.05 2.79
C GLU A 220 -18.17 5.90 2.09
N PHE A 221 -17.57 4.71 2.10
CA PHE A 221 -18.26 3.48 1.72
C PHE A 221 -18.39 2.58 2.95
N PHE A 222 -19.57 2.00 3.17
CA PHE A 222 -19.75 0.95 4.16
C PHE A 222 -20.83 -0.03 3.73
N LYS A 223 -20.47 -1.33 3.66
CA LYS A 223 -21.41 -2.43 3.40
C LYS A 223 -22.30 -2.23 2.16
N GLY A 224 -21.74 -1.74 1.06
CA GLY A 224 -22.47 -1.55 -0.20
C GLY A 224 -23.07 -0.16 -0.39
N GLU A 225 -23.02 0.70 0.64
CA GLU A 225 -23.58 2.05 0.58
C GLU A 225 -22.48 3.10 0.53
N MET A 226 -22.62 4.04 -0.41
CA MET A 226 -21.81 5.25 -0.50
C MET A 226 -22.53 6.40 0.20
N LYS A 227 -21.83 7.07 1.12
CA LYS A 227 -22.25 8.32 1.75
C LYS A 227 -21.35 9.44 1.26
N TYR A 228 -21.96 10.49 0.72
CA TYR A 228 -21.25 11.66 0.21
C TYR A 228 -21.24 12.80 1.23
N HIS A 229 -20.14 13.55 1.28
CA HIS A 229 -19.93 14.64 2.24
C HIS A 229 -19.93 16.04 1.61
N ASP A 230 -20.00 16.12 0.28
CA ASP A 230 -20.09 17.37 -0.46
C ASP A 230 -21.15 17.23 -1.57
N LYS A 231 -21.59 18.37 -2.13
CA LYS A 231 -22.42 18.44 -3.34
C LYS A 231 -21.58 18.64 -4.60
N LYS A 232 -20.34 19.11 -4.44
CA LYS A 232 -19.38 19.29 -5.54
C LYS A 232 -18.23 18.33 -5.34
N PHE A 233 -17.97 17.52 -6.36
CA PHE A 233 -16.92 16.52 -6.35
C PHE A 233 -15.79 16.92 -7.29
N PRO A 234 -14.53 16.59 -6.97
CA PRO A 234 -13.41 16.80 -7.88
C PRO A 234 -13.56 15.90 -9.12
N ALA A 235 -13.04 16.33 -10.27
CA ALA A 235 -13.29 15.64 -11.54
C ALA A 235 -12.78 14.20 -11.54
N TRP A 236 -11.66 13.94 -10.84
CA TRP A 236 -11.12 12.60 -10.69
C TRP A 236 -12.08 11.66 -9.95
N PHE A 237 -12.86 12.14 -8.98
CA PHE A 237 -13.81 11.32 -8.23
C PHE A 237 -15.07 11.03 -9.05
N LEU A 238 -15.59 12.04 -9.75
CA LEU A 238 -16.72 11.88 -10.68
C LEU A 238 -16.43 10.76 -11.68
N LYS A 239 -15.30 10.89 -12.40
CA LYS A 239 -14.89 9.97 -13.45
C LYS A 239 -14.60 8.55 -12.94
N ASN A 240 -13.91 8.42 -11.82
CA ASN A 240 -13.36 7.13 -11.40
C ASN A 240 -14.19 6.41 -10.35
N VAL A 241 -15.26 7.03 -9.84
CA VAL A 241 -16.13 6.43 -8.82
C VAL A 241 -17.60 6.58 -9.19
N ILE A 242 -18.09 7.79 -9.48
CA ILE A 242 -19.52 8.01 -9.74
C ILE A 242 -19.92 7.41 -11.08
N GLU A 243 -19.25 7.77 -12.17
CA GLU A 243 -19.55 7.25 -13.51
C GLU A 243 -19.45 5.71 -13.55
N LYS A 244 -18.41 5.14 -12.93
CA LYS A 244 -18.21 3.68 -12.83
C LYS A 244 -19.23 2.96 -11.94
N GLN A 245 -19.97 3.67 -11.11
CA GLN A 245 -21.06 3.09 -10.31
C GLN A 245 -22.34 2.92 -11.12
N GLU A 246 -22.50 3.72 -12.18
CA GLU A 246 -23.66 3.70 -13.07
C GLU A 246 -23.52 2.70 -14.24
N GLU A 247 -22.29 2.21 -14.48
CA GLU A 247 -21.95 1.12 -15.42
C GLU A 247 -22.30 -0.28 -14.89
#